data_AF-A0A7C1JWL7-F1
#
_entry.id   AF-A0A7C1JWL7-F1
#
_cell.length_a   1.000
_cell.length_b   1.000
_cell.length_c   1.000
_cell.angle_alpha   90.00
_cell.angle_beta   90.00
_cell.angle_gamma   90.00
#
_symmetry.space_group_name_H-M   'P 1'
#
loop_
_entity.id
_entity.type
_entity.pdbx_description
1 polymer ?
#
loop_
_entity_poly.entity_id
_entity_poly.type
_entity_poly.pdbx_seq_one_letter_code
_entity_poly.pdbx_strand_id
1 'polypeptide(L)'
;MSAHHLTPGARSRITLRLENWRSTVTELSLATRLIDRDGYVLWEAQGWPAGRSTRTWQPYAQHIDERVIEIPEYARYGSYMLELYTFDPATLGKLPVSTLPDQRPIGESVILDYINIYDDSTLLKTDPPIDFGNRFRLMGSAVQRPSQGEGQVEISLLWKLLRDLEDVGASYVWTVQILDQKGTLQAQQDSPLLGGLLPVTSLRTGSEVIETARIMLPERMKENPFRILVAWYDLRTGERLPVAVNGVPAGDSYLFAGPR
;
A
#
# COMPACT_ATOMS: atom_id res chain seq x y z
N MET A 1 -7.04 -11.63 -3.56
CA MET A 1 -6.81 -10.77 -4.73
C MET A 1 -5.33 -10.45 -4.73
N SER A 2 -4.64 -10.66 -5.85
CA SER A 2 -3.24 -10.29 -6.01
C SER A 2 -3.18 -8.79 -6.17
N ALA A 3 -2.34 -8.09 -5.42
CA ALA A 3 -2.17 -6.64 -5.58
C ALA A 3 -1.77 -6.34 -7.03
N HIS A 4 -2.42 -5.36 -7.64
CA HIS A 4 -2.13 -4.97 -9.01
C HIS A 4 -0.95 -4.01 -9.04
N HIS A 5 0.05 -4.32 -9.86
CA HIS A 5 1.22 -3.45 -10.06
C HIS A 5 0.98 -2.50 -11.23
N LEU A 6 1.23 -1.21 -11.02
CA LEU A 6 1.30 -0.17 -12.04
C LEU A 6 2.61 0.62 -11.90
N THR A 7 3.10 1.18 -13.01
CA THR A 7 4.26 2.09 -13.02
C THR A 7 3.80 3.55 -12.97
N PRO A 8 4.65 4.49 -12.51
CA PRO A 8 4.43 5.92 -12.77
C PRO A 8 4.19 6.19 -14.27
N GLY A 9 3.26 7.08 -14.59
CA GLY A 9 2.82 7.36 -15.96
C GLY A 9 1.86 6.34 -16.57
N ALA A 10 1.57 5.22 -15.89
CA ALA A 10 0.66 4.22 -16.42
C ALA A 10 -0.80 4.68 -16.44
N ARG A 11 -1.57 4.08 -17.36
CA ARG A 11 -3.03 4.17 -17.40
C ARG A 11 -3.63 2.78 -17.26
N SER A 12 -4.63 2.63 -16.40
CA SER A 12 -5.33 1.37 -16.20
C SER A 12 -6.85 1.57 -16.13
N ARG A 13 -7.63 0.64 -16.67
CA ARG A 13 -9.09 0.69 -16.61
C ARG A 13 -9.59 -0.12 -15.43
N ILE A 14 -10.48 0.44 -14.63
CA ILE A 14 -11.33 -0.29 -13.68
C ILE A 14 -12.75 -0.36 -14.22
N THR A 15 -13.37 -1.53 -14.08
CA THR A 15 -14.75 -1.77 -14.50
C THR A 15 -15.57 -2.17 -13.30
N LEU A 16 -16.55 -1.35 -12.93
CA LEU A 16 -17.49 -1.63 -11.85
C LEU A 16 -18.80 -2.13 -12.46
N ARG A 17 -19.28 -3.26 -11.94
CA ARG A 17 -20.62 -3.77 -12.25
C ARG A 17 -21.55 -3.35 -11.14
N LEU A 18 -22.46 -2.45 -11.46
CA LEU A 18 -23.37 -1.86 -10.50
C LEU A 18 -24.77 -2.39 -10.76
N GLU A 19 -25.47 -2.79 -9.70
CA GLU A 19 -26.88 -3.16 -9.77
C GLU A 19 -27.64 -2.27 -8.80
N ASN A 20 -28.74 -1.69 -9.26
CA ASN A 20 -29.55 -0.82 -8.41
C ASN A 20 -30.81 -1.55 -7.95
N TRP A 21 -30.97 -1.74 -6.66
CA TRP A 21 -32.09 -2.55 -6.14
C TRP A 21 -33.41 -1.79 -6.06
N ARG A 22 -33.33 -0.46 -6.00
CA ARG A 22 -34.47 0.44 -5.93
C ARG A 22 -34.20 1.68 -6.76
N SER A 23 -35.26 2.31 -7.23
CA SER A 23 -35.17 3.68 -7.75
C SER A 23 -34.87 4.64 -6.60
N THR A 24 -34.10 5.68 -6.90
CA THR A 24 -33.82 6.77 -5.98
C THR A 24 -34.31 8.08 -6.59
N VAL A 25 -34.90 8.94 -5.77
CA VAL A 25 -35.19 10.34 -6.15
C VAL A 25 -34.01 11.26 -5.83
N THR A 26 -33.10 10.81 -4.96
CA THR A 26 -31.83 11.51 -4.68
C THR A 26 -30.87 11.24 -5.83
N GLU A 27 -30.24 12.29 -6.35
CA GLU A 27 -29.14 12.15 -7.31
C GLU A 27 -27.91 11.69 -6.54
N LEU A 28 -27.25 10.62 -6.98
CA LEU A 28 -26.06 10.08 -6.33
C LEU A 28 -24.86 10.15 -7.28
N SER A 29 -23.71 10.43 -6.69
CA SER A 29 -22.41 10.37 -7.35
C SER A 29 -21.58 9.21 -6.78
N LEU A 30 -20.69 8.68 -7.60
CA LEU A 30 -19.76 7.61 -7.26
C LEU A 30 -18.34 8.10 -7.42
N ALA A 31 -17.57 8.02 -6.34
CA ALA A 31 -16.17 8.41 -6.28
C ALA A 31 -15.27 7.18 -6.08
N THR A 32 -14.17 7.16 -6.81
CA THR A 32 -13.09 6.19 -6.67
C THR A 32 -11.79 6.94 -6.47
N ARG A 33 -10.97 6.53 -5.50
CA ARG A 33 -9.68 7.17 -5.25
C ARG A 33 -8.58 6.17 -4.90
N LEU A 34 -7.34 6.54 -5.22
CA LEU A 34 -6.13 5.89 -4.77
C LEU A 34 -5.53 6.71 -3.63
N ILE A 35 -5.49 6.13 -2.44
CA ILE A 35 -4.99 6.77 -1.22
C ILE A 35 -3.87 5.93 -0.62
N ASP A 36 -2.75 6.56 -0.26
CA ASP A 36 -1.65 5.86 0.42
C ASP A 36 -1.86 5.76 1.94
N ARG A 37 -0.90 5.11 2.59
CA ARG A 37 -0.88 4.92 4.04
C ARG A 37 -0.74 6.22 4.86
N ASP A 38 -0.31 7.32 4.25
CA ASP A 38 -0.16 8.61 4.91
C ASP A 38 -1.42 9.49 4.68
N GLY A 39 -2.42 8.96 3.97
CA GLY A 39 -3.67 9.65 3.63
C GLY A 39 -3.58 10.52 2.38
N TYR A 40 -2.46 10.47 1.64
CA TYR A 40 -2.29 11.23 0.41
C TYR A 40 -3.08 10.58 -0.73
N VAL A 41 -3.96 11.37 -1.35
CA VAL A 41 -4.76 10.96 -2.50
C VAL A 41 -3.96 11.22 -3.78
N LEU A 42 -3.50 10.16 -4.42
CA LEU A 42 -2.73 10.23 -5.66
C LEU A 42 -3.64 10.48 -6.87
N TRP A 43 -4.81 9.89 -6.85
CA TRP A 43 -5.79 9.95 -7.94
C TRP A 43 -7.19 9.86 -7.37
N GLU A 44 -8.11 10.62 -7.94
CA GLU A 44 -9.54 10.54 -7.64
C GLU A 44 -10.35 10.83 -8.90
N ALA A 45 -11.41 10.05 -9.10
CA ALA A 45 -12.43 10.30 -10.11
C ALA A 45 -13.81 10.21 -9.49
N GLN A 46 -14.64 11.20 -9.76
CA GLN A 46 -16.02 11.26 -9.30
C GLN A 46 -16.96 11.72 -10.40
N GLY A 47 -18.22 11.32 -10.28
CA GLY A 47 -19.27 11.70 -11.20
C GLY A 47 -20.45 10.76 -11.10
N TRP A 48 -21.39 10.89 -12.03
CA TRP A 48 -22.49 9.95 -12.10
C TRP A 48 -21.98 8.54 -12.36
N PRO A 49 -22.47 7.55 -11.59
CA PRO A 49 -22.17 6.17 -11.89
C PRO A 49 -22.67 5.82 -13.30
N ALA A 50 -21.87 5.07 -14.05
CA ALA A 50 -22.11 4.72 -15.45
C ALA A 50 -22.38 5.93 -16.39
N GLY A 51 -21.94 7.14 -16.00
CA GLY A 51 -22.07 8.35 -16.81
C GLY A 51 -23.50 8.88 -16.96
N ARG A 52 -24.47 8.41 -16.17
CA ARG A 52 -25.87 8.81 -16.26
C ARG A 52 -26.51 9.03 -14.90
N SER A 53 -27.43 10.01 -14.82
CA SER A 53 -28.19 10.31 -13.61
C SER A 53 -28.82 9.04 -13.01
N THR A 54 -28.59 8.85 -11.72
CA THR A 54 -29.09 7.71 -10.93
C THR A 54 -30.60 7.72 -10.77
N ARG A 55 -31.25 8.88 -10.94
CA ARG A 55 -32.72 9.00 -10.96
C ARG A 55 -33.37 8.30 -12.15
N THR A 56 -32.61 8.07 -13.22
CA THR A 56 -33.09 7.39 -14.44
C THR A 56 -33.00 5.87 -14.36
N TRP A 57 -32.39 5.33 -13.31
CA TRP A 57 -32.11 3.90 -13.20
C TRP A 57 -33.36 3.12 -12.81
N GLN A 58 -33.69 2.10 -13.63
CA GLN A 58 -34.78 1.18 -13.33
C GLN A 58 -34.37 0.17 -12.26
N PRO A 59 -35.24 -0.22 -11.31
CA PRO A 59 -34.92 -1.24 -10.32
C PRO A 59 -34.41 -2.54 -10.95
N TYR A 60 -33.41 -3.13 -10.30
CA TYR A 60 -32.67 -4.33 -10.67
C TYR A 60 -31.90 -4.24 -12.00
N ALA A 61 -31.79 -3.06 -12.59
CA ALA A 61 -30.97 -2.88 -13.79
C ALA A 61 -29.48 -2.98 -13.44
N GLN A 62 -28.72 -3.59 -14.35
CA GLN A 62 -27.27 -3.65 -14.28
C GLN A 62 -26.65 -2.54 -15.13
N HIS A 63 -25.61 -1.93 -14.59
CA HIS A 63 -24.89 -0.82 -15.20
C HIS A 63 -23.40 -1.13 -15.18
N ILE A 64 -22.71 -0.77 -16.24
CA ILE A 64 -21.26 -0.84 -16.31
C ILE A 64 -20.73 0.57 -16.14
N ASP A 65 -19.87 0.77 -15.16
CA ASP A 65 -19.12 2.00 -14.96
C ASP A 65 -17.64 1.70 -15.22
N GLU A 66 -17.06 2.39 -16.21
CA GLU A 66 -15.63 2.32 -16.49
C GLU A 66 -14.95 3.60 -16.02
N ARG A 67 -13.88 3.45 -15.23
CA ARG A 67 -12.99 4.56 -14.86
C ARG A 67 -11.59 4.26 -15.36
N VAL A 68 -10.87 5.31 -15.72
CA VAL A 68 -9.45 5.22 -16.10
C VAL A 68 -8.63 5.81 -14.97
N ILE A 69 -7.86 4.95 -14.31
CA ILE A 69 -6.82 5.34 -13.37
C ILE A 69 -5.66 5.88 -14.19
N GLU A 70 -5.23 7.09 -13.87
CA GLU A 70 -4.03 7.72 -14.42
C GLU A 70 -3.03 7.90 -13.28
N ILE A 71 -1.87 7.24 -13.39
CA ILE A 71 -0.80 7.36 -12.39
C ILE A 71 0.12 8.51 -12.84
N PRO A 72 0.25 9.60 -12.06
CA PRO A 72 1.17 10.68 -12.39
C PRO A 72 2.62 10.17 -12.54
N GLU A 73 3.42 10.80 -13.41
CA GLU A 73 4.84 10.43 -13.55
C GLU A 73 5.65 10.65 -12.27
N TYR A 74 5.22 11.59 -11.43
CA TYR A 74 5.81 11.87 -10.11
C TYR A 74 5.24 10.98 -8.98
N ALA A 75 4.41 9.98 -9.31
CA ALA A 75 3.83 9.10 -8.30
C ALA A 75 4.93 8.43 -7.46
N ARG A 76 4.80 8.54 -6.15
CA ARG A 76 5.73 7.92 -5.21
C ARG A 76 5.55 6.41 -5.22
N TYR A 77 6.63 5.70 -4.93
CA TYR A 77 6.51 4.27 -4.74
C TYR A 77 5.78 3.97 -3.43
N GLY A 78 4.83 3.03 -3.51
CA GLY A 78 3.95 2.73 -2.40
C GLY A 78 2.79 1.82 -2.82
N SER A 79 2.20 1.16 -1.84
CA SER A 79 0.89 0.53 -1.99
C SER A 79 -0.21 1.55 -1.69
N TYR A 80 -1.14 1.68 -2.64
CA TYR A 80 -2.29 2.58 -2.57
C TYR A 80 -3.57 1.76 -2.46
N MET A 81 -4.45 2.14 -1.55
CA MET A 81 -5.78 1.56 -1.42
C MET A 81 -6.69 2.17 -2.48
N LEU A 82 -7.30 1.32 -3.30
CA LEU A 82 -8.39 1.71 -4.20
C LEU A 82 -9.70 1.69 -3.42
N GLU A 83 -10.15 2.88 -3.03
CA GLU A 83 -11.39 3.08 -2.28
C GLU A 83 -12.52 3.50 -3.21
N LEU A 84 -13.72 3.00 -2.94
CA LEU A 84 -14.97 3.35 -3.59
C LEU A 84 -15.98 3.85 -2.55
N TYR A 85 -16.65 4.97 -2.83
CA TYR A 85 -17.78 5.44 -2.04
C TYR A 85 -18.83 6.13 -2.91
N THR A 86 -20.07 6.09 -2.43
CA THR A 86 -21.20 6.81 -3.04
C THR A 86 -21.63 7.92 -2.12
N PHE A 87 -22.00 9.08 -2.69
CA PHE A 87 -22.40 10.25 -1.91
C PHE A 87 -23.50 11.05 -2.62
N ASP A 88 -24.24 11.83 -1.85
CA ASP A 88 -25.15 12.84 -2.37
C ASP A 88 -24.35 14.11 -2.74
N PRO A 89 -24.28 14.51 -4.02
CA PRO A 89 -23.50 15.67 -4.45
C PRO A 89 -24.05 17.01 -3.93
N ALA A 90 -25.30 17.06 -3.46
CA ALA A 90 -25.88 18.29 -2.90
C ALA A 90 -25.44 18.53 -1.45
N THR A 91 -25.24 17.46 -0.67
CA THR A 91 -24.89 17.53 0.75
C THR A 91 -23.45 17.10 1.04
N LEU A 92 -22.80 16.43 0.09
CA LEU A 92 -21.54 15.71 0.25
C LEU A 92 -21.59 14.57 1.28
N GLY A 93 -22.79 14.20 1.74
CA GLY A 93 -23.00 13.10 2.65
C GLY A 93 -22.73 11.77 1.97
N LYS A 94 -21.77 10.99 2.50
CA LYS A 94 -21.51 9.63 2.05
C LYS A 94 -22.66 8.71 2.47
N LEU A 95 -22.97 7.73 1.63
CA LEU A 95 -23.97 6.73 1.94
C LEU A 95 -23.35 5.59 2.74
N PRO A 96 -24.12 4.99 3.67
CA PRO A 96 -23.66 3.80 4.38
C PRO A 96 -23.52 2.62 3.42
N VAL A 97 -22.47 1.84 3.64
CA VAL A 97 -22.16 0.59 2.98
C VAL A 97 -22.51 -0.55 3.91
N SER A 98 -23.16 -1.60 3.39
CA SER A 98 -23.46 -2.81 4.13
C SER A 98 -23.26 -4.05 3.26
N THR A 99 -22.98 -5.20 3.88
CA THR A 99 -22.91 -6.49 3.19
C THR A 99 -24.30 -6.96 2.76
N LEU A 100 -24.34 -7.89 1.81
CA LEU A 100 -25.56 -8.61 1.44
C LEU A 100 -25.38 -10.11 1.68
N PRO A 101 -26.45 -10.83 2.06
CA PRO A 101 -27.82 -10.34 2.29
C PRO A 101 -28.08 -9.82 3.72
N ASP A 102 -27.12 -9.98 4.64
CA ASP A 102 -27.26 -9.76 6.08
C ASP A 102 -27.25 -8.29 6.52
N GLN A 103 -27.00 -7.35 5.62
CA GLN A 103 -26.99 -5.90 5.88
C GLN A 103 -26.06 -5.49 7.02
N ARG A 104 -24.96 -6.23 7.24
CA ARG A 104 -23.99 -5.85 8.26
C ARG A 104 -23.27 -4.56 7.82
N PRO A 105 -23.21 -3.52 8.67
CA PRO A 105 -22.56 -2.27 8.30
C PRO A 105 -21.06 -2.49 8.07
N ILE A 106 -20.55 -1.90 7.00
CA ILE A 106 -19.12 -1.88 6.65
C ILE A 106 -18.52 -0.50 6.97
N GLY A 107 -19.27 0.57 6.73
CA GLY A 107 -18.81 1.96 6.89
C GLY A 107 -19.49 2.85 5.87
N GLU A 108 -18.76 3.83 5.33
CA GLU A 108 -19.22 4.75 4.28
C GLU A 108 -18.46 4.59 2.96
N SER A 109 -17.57 3.60 2.90
CA SER A 109 -16.76 3.26 1.73
C SER A 109 -16.45 1.75 1.70
N VAL A 110 -16.01 1.27 0.54
CA VAL A 110 -15.45 -0.07 0.37
C VAL A 110 -14.06 0.00 -0.23
N ILE A 111 -13.25 -0.99 0.09
CA ILE A 111 -11.94 -1.20 -0.51
C ILE A 111 -12.12 -2.19 -1.63
N LEU A 112 -11.77 -1.77 -2.84
CA LEU A 112 -11.83 -2.62 -4.01
C LEU A 112 -10.55 -3.44 -4.16
N ASP A 113 -9.39 -2.82 -3.96
CA ASP A 113 -8.10 -3.48 -4.06
C ASP A 113 -6.95 -2.64 -3.47
N TYR A 114 -5.74 -3.20 -3.48
CA TYR A 114 -4.47 -2.49 -3.32
C TYR A 114 -3.72 -2.47 -4.65
N ILE A 115 -3.29 -1.26 -5.03
CA ILE A 115 -2.46 -1.04 -6.21
C ILE A 115 -1.05 -0.71 -5.75
N ASN A 116 -0.10 -1.55 -6.12
CA ASN A 116 1.32 -1.28 -5.93
C ASN A 116 1.82 -0.38 -7.05
N ILE A 117 2.40 0.74 -6.69
CA ILE A 117 3.00 1.67 -7.65
C ILE A 117 4.50 1.63 -7.48
N TYR A 118 5.22 1.16 -8.49
CA TYR A 118 6.68 1.17 -8.57
C TYR A 118 7.17 0.87 -9.98
N ASP A 119 8.47 1.07 -10.24
CA ASP A 119 9.11 0.65 -11.50
C ASP A 119 9.92 -0.63 -11.27
N ASP A 120 9.66 -1.67 -12.06
CA ASP A 120 10.41 -2.93 -12.01
C ASP A 120 11.91 -2.74 -12.29
N SER A 121 12.26 -1.72 -13.08
CA SER A 121 13.66 -1.45 -13.46
C SER A 121 14.49 -0.86 -12.32
N THR A 122 13.85 -0.28 -11.30
CA THR A 122 14.52 0.34 -10.15
C THR A 122 14.54 -0.57 -8.92
N LEU A 123 13.63 -1.54 -8.83
CA LEU A 123 13.64 -2.55 -7.78
C LEU A 123 14.72 -3.60 -8.05
N LEU A 124 15.74 -3.61 -7.19
CA LEU A 124 16.73 -4.69 -7.16
C LEU A 124 16.07 -5.92 -6.53
N LYS A 125 15.88 -6.96 -7.35
CA LYS A 125 15.35 -8.24 -6.89
C LYS A 125 16.26 -8.86 -5.85
N THR A 126 15.64 -9.46 -4.85
CA THR A 126 16.33 -10.20 -3.81
C THR A 126 16.48 -11.65 -4.26
N ASP A 127 17.70 -12.04 -4.63
CA ASP A 127 18.06 -13.40 -5.03
C ASP A 127 19.34 -13.85 -4.29
N PRO A 128 19.26 -14.86 -3.39
CA PRO A 128 18.08 -15.66 -3.06
C PRO A 128 17.02 -14.91 -2.23
N PRO A 129 15.76 -15.36 -2.19
CA PRO A 129 14.70 -14.73 -1.40
C PRO A 129 14.99 -14.77 0.10
N ILE A 130 14.47 -13.78 0.82
CA ILE A 130 14.70 -13.57 2.24
C ILE A 130 13.37 -13.58 2.99
N ASP A 131 13.24 -14.52 3.92
CA ASP A 131 12.02 -14.73 4.70
C ASP A 131 12.17 -14.24 6.12
N PHE A 132 11.15 -13.57 6.63
CA PHE A 132 11.03 -13.06 7.99
C PHE A 132 9.87 -13.79 8.66
N GLY A 133 10.20 -14.60 9.68
CA GLY A 133 9.23 -15.34 10.50
C GLY A 133 8.35 -16.31 9.73
N ASN A 134 8.72 -16.70 8.50
CA ASN A 134 7.85 -17.45 7.57
C ASN A 134 6.47 -16.76 7.36
N ARG A 135 6.47 -15.42 7.35
CA ARG A 135 5.28 -14.57 7.18
C ARG A 135 5.47 -13.52 6.10
N PHE A 136 6.65 -12.92 6.02
CA PHE A 136 6.97 -11.88 5.05
C PHE A 136 8.20 -12.30 4.27
N ARG A 137 8.15 -12.21 2.95
CA ARG A 137 9.30 -12.41 2.06
C ARG A 137 9.69 -11.09 1.44
N LEU A 138 10.95 -10.69 1.58
CA LEU A 138 11.51 -9.57 0.82
C LEU A 138 11.79 -10.05 -0.61
N MET A 139 11.06 -9.49 -1.57
CA MET A 139 11.16 -9.83 -2.99
C MET A 139 12.09 -8.88 -3.74
N GLY A 140 12.22 -7.64 -3.26
CA GLY A 140 13.11 -6.65 -3.85
C GLY A 140 13.18 -5.37 -3.02
N SER A 141 14.19 -4.55 -3.32
CA SER A 141 14.40 -3.27 -2.68
C SER A 141 14.91 -2.23 -3.66
N ALA A 142 14.50 -0.98 -3.49
CA ALA A 142 15.11 0.17 -4.17
C ALA A 142 15.56 1.18 -3.12
N VAL A 143 16.69 1.83 -3.37
CA VAL A 143 17.18 2.92 -2.53
C VAL A 143 17.42 4.13 -3.40
N GLN A 144 16.74 5.21 -3.09
CA GLN A 144 16.88 6.48 -3.77
C GLN A 144 17.42 7.51 -2.79
N ARG A 145 18.54 8.13 -3.17
CA ARG A 145 19.14 9.25 -2.46
C ARG A 145 19.03 10.46 -3.39
N PRO A 146 18.18 11.46 -3.09
CA PRO A 146 18.09 12.67 -3.89
C PRO A 146 19.47 13.34 -3.99
N SER A 147 19.80 13.77 -5.19
CA SER A 147 21.04 14.49 -5.48
C SER A 147 20.94 15.90 -4.89
N GLN A 148 21.46 16.08 -3.67
CA GLN A 148 21.65 17.35 -2.93
C GLN A 148 20.50 17.88 -2.04
N GLY A 149 20.90 18.47 -0.90
CA GLY A 149 20.11 19.40 -0.07
C GLY A 149 19.42 18.76 1.14
N GLU A 150 18.41 17.93 0.89
CA GLU A 150 17.48 17.54 1.95
C GLU A 150 18.04 16.43 2.85
N GLY A 151 18.88 15.55 2.29
CA GLY A 151 19.46 14.43 3.03
C GLY A 151 18.45 13.35 3.42
N GLN A 152 17.27 13.33 2.80
CA GLN A 152 16.31 12.24 2.96
C GLN A 152 16.74 11.05 2.07
N VAL A 153 16.73 9.84 2.60
CA VAL A 153 16.84 8.62 1.79
C VAL A 153 15.48 7.94 1.72
N GLU A 154 15.06 7.56 0.52
CA GLU A 154 13.88 6.73 0.32
C GLU A 154 14.30 5.27 0.09
N ILE A 155 13.73 4.36 0.86
CA ILE A 155 14.01 2.92 0.78
C ILE A 155 12.69 2.21 0.57
N SER A 156 12.47 1.71 -0.64
CA SER A 156 11.28 0.93 -1.00
C SER A 156 11.57 -0.56 -0.84
N LEU A 157 10.63 -1.29 -0.24
CA LEU A 157 10.74 -2.71 0.07
C LEU A 157 9.49 -3.44 -0.44
N LEU A 158 9.68 -4.32 -1.42
CA LEU A 158 8.60 -5.15 -1.95
C LEU A 158 8.48 -6.42 -1.10
N TRP A 159 7.39 -6.50 -0.35
CA TRP A 159 7.06 -7.62 0.51
C TRP A 159 6.04 -8.53 -0.14
N LYS A 160 6.20 -9.83 0.06
CA LYS A 160 5.19 -10.84 -0.23
C LYS A 160 4.73 -11.51 1.05
N LEU A 161 3.41 -11.58 1.25
CA LEU A 161 2.82 -12.31 2.38
C LEU A 161 2.92 -13.81 2.11
N LEU A 162 3.53 -14.54 3.04
CA LEU A 162 3.63 -16.00 3.01
C LEU A 162 2.50 -16.68 3.79
N ARG A 163 1.79 -15.90 4.62
CA ARG A 163 0.63 -16.34 5.41
C ARG A 163 -0.40 -15.23 5.47
N ASP A 164 -1.65 -15.63 5.71
CA ASP A 164 -2.70 -14.70 6.09
C ASP A 164 -2.32 -14.07 7.43
N LEU A 165 -2.58 -12.77 7.55
CA LEU A 165 -2.15 -12.00 8.72
C LEU A 165 -3.15 -12.06 9.89
N GLU A 166 -4.38 -12.51 9.65
CA GLU A 166 -5.47 -12.70 10.63
C GLU A 166 -5.49 -11.61 11.73
N ASP A 167 -5.91 -11.95 12.96
CA ASP A 167 -6.09 -11.01 14.09
C ASP A 167 -4.79 -10.40 14.64
N VAL A 168 -3.63 -10.80 14.11
CA VAL A 168 -2.30 -10.33 14.56
C VAL A 168 -1.57 -9.50 13.51
N GLY A 169 -2.17 -9.27 12.34
CA GLY A 169 -1.51 -8.54 11.25
C GLY A 169 -1.05 -7.15 11.62
N ALA A 170 -1.85 -6.46 12.45
CA ALA A 170 -1.54 -5.11 12.93
C ALA A 170 -0.43 -5.08 14.01
N SER A 171 -0.05 -6.21 14.60
CA SER A 171 1.04 -6.24 15.57
C SER A 171 2.42 -6.38 14.93
N TYR A 172 2.52 -6.77 13.65
CA TYR A 172 3.80 -6.84 12.97
C TYR A 172 4.24 -5.46 12.47
N VAL A 173 5.45 -5.06 12.87
CA VAL A 173 6.07 -3.79 12.50
C VAL A 173 7.36 -4.10 11.75
N TRP A 174 7.53 -3.48 10.58
CA TRP A 174 8.81 -3.48 9.89
C TRP A 174 9.62 -2.28 10.36
N THR A 175 10.94 -2.46 10.42
CA THR A 175 11.90 -1.38 10.73
C THR A 175 12.96 -1.33 9.65
N VAL A 176 13.31 -0.09 9.27
CA VAL A 176 14.46 0.23 8.43
C VAL A 176 15.40 1.07 9.26
N GLN A 177 16.62 0.58 9.46
CA GLN A 177 17.66 1.22 10.24
C GLN A 177 18.84 1.62 9.36
N ILE A 178 19.29 2.85 9.50
CA ILE A 178 20.50 3.36 8.88
C ILE A 178 21.65 3.22 9.87
N LEU A 179 22.64 2.42 9.50
CA LEU A 179 23.83 2.15 10.31
C LEU A 179 25.05 2.83 9.68
N ASP A 180 25.91 3.39 10.52
CA ASP A 180 27.23 3.83 10.06
C ASP A 180 28.17 2.65 9.77
N GLN A 181 29.38 2.96 9.28
CA GLN A 181 30.39 1.95 8.94
C GLN A 181 30.80 1.09 10.14
N LYS A 182 30.67 1.61 11.36
CA LYS A 182 30.96 0.88 12.61
C LYS A 182 29.78 0.02 13.07
N GLY A 183 28.62 0.13 12.42
CA GLY A 183 27.39 -0.57 12.80
C GLY A 183 26.57 0.17 13.83
N THR A 184 26.88 1.45 14.08
CA THR A 184 26.14 2.28 15.03
C THR A 184 24.88 2.81 14.36
N LEU A 185 23.72 2.62 14.99
CA LEU A 185 22.45 3.18 14.56
C LEU A 185 22.52 4.71 14.47
N GLN A 186 22.10 5.26 13.34
CA GLN A 186 22.08 6.70 13.06
C GLN A 186 20.68 7.26 12.89
N ALA A 187 19.80 6.50 12.26
CA ALA A 187 18.41 6.86 12.05
C ALA A 187 17.61 5.59 11.81
N GLN A 188 16.31 5.63 12.07
CA GLN A 188 15.42 4.53 11.76
C GLN A 188 14.03 5.05 11.41
N GLN A 189 13.26 4.20 10.75
CA GLN A 189 11.83 4.32 10.65
C GLN A 189 11.20 2.97 10.89
N ASP A 190 10.14 2.98 11.70
CA ASP A 190 9.33 1.83 12.03
C ASP A 190 7.90 2.09 11.55
N SER A 191 7.25 1.09 10.98
CA SER A 191 5.84 1.21 10.60
C SER A 191 5.14 -0.15 10.59
N PRO A 192 3.87 -0.22 11.01
CA PRO A 192 3.03 -1.36 10.65
C PRO A 192 2.86 -1.44 9.13
N LEU A 193 2.46 -2.61 8.64
CA LEU A 193 2.12 -2.78 7.22
C LEU A 193 0.99 -1.80 6.84
N LEU A 194 1.15 -1.17 5.67
CA LEU A 194 0.30 -0.12 5.12
C LEU A 194 0.04 1.04 6.08
N GLY A 195 1.04 1.36 6.93
CA GLY A 195 0.99 2.44 7.92
C GLY A 195 -0.07 2.28 9.00
N GLY A 196 -0.72 1.10 9.09
CA GLY A 196 -1.74 0.79 10.09
C GLY A 196 -3.08 1.51 9.89
N LEU A 197 -3.14 2.47 8.97
CA LEU A 197 -4.36 3.20 8.60
C LEU A 197 -5.18 2.45 7.55
N LEU A 198 -4.53 1.67 6.69
CA LEU A 198 -5.20 0.85 5.69
C LEU A 198 -5.38 -0.58 6.23
N PRO A 199 -6.56 -1.19 6.08
CA PRO A 199 -6.86 -2.46 6.72
C PRO A 199 -6.13 -3.63 6.06
N VAL A 200 -5.19 -4.22 6.78
CA VAL A 200 -4.39 -5.37 6.33
C VAL A 200 -5.17 -6.69 6.28
N THR A 201 -6.39 -6.73 6.83
CA THR A 201 -7.26 -7.92 6.88
C THR A 201 -7.82 -8.33 5.51
N SER A 202 -7.70 -7.46 4.51
CA SER A 202 -8.05 -7.70 3.11
C SER A 202 -6.93 -8.41 2.33
N LEU A 203 -5.68 -8.30 2.81
CA LEU A 203 -4.54 -9.00 2.23
C LEU A 203 -4.66 -10.50 2.49
N ARG A 204 -4.13 -11.30 1.56
CA ARG A 204 -4.12 -12.77 1.65
C ARG A 204 -2.72 -13.28 1.42
N THR A 205 -2.50 -14.55 1.71
CA THR A 205 -1.29 -15.27 1.32
C THR A 205 -1.04 -15.07 -0.17
N GLY A 206 0.19 -14.66 -0.49
CA GLY A 206 0.62 -14.33 -1.84
C GLY A 206 0.43 -12.87 -2.24
N SER A 207 -0.30 -12.05 -1.47
CA SER A 207 -0.39 -10.61 -1.70
C SER A 207 0.99 -9.96 -1.62
N GLU A 208 1.21 -8.98 -2.49
CA GLU A 208 2.44 -8.20 -2.54
C GLU A 208 2.13 -6.76 -2.12
N VAL A 209 3.02 -6.17 -1.31
CA VAL A 209 2.87 -4.81 -0.78
C VAL A 209 4.23 -4.14 -0.86
N ILE A 210 4.28 -2.90 -1.33
CA ILE A 210 5.49 -2.10 -1.32
C ILE A 210 5.43 -1.05 -0.22
N GLU A 211 6.40 -1.14 0.70
CA GLU A 211 6.57 -0.21 1.81
C GLU A 211 7.75 0.72 1.55
N THR A 212 7.57 2.02 1.77
CA THR A 212 8.62 3.01 1.55
C THR A 212 9.02 3.67 2.85
N ALA A 213 10.25 3.49 3.31
CA ALA A 213 10.82 4.28 4.40
C ALA A 213 11.41 5.59 3.84
N ARG A 214 11.20 6.70 4.55
CA ARG A 214 11.71 8.03 4.20
C ARG A 214 12.49 8.58 5.39
N ILE A 215 13.79 8.36 5.39
CA ILE A 215 14.64 8.60 6.57
C ILE A 215 15.51 9.84 6.34
N MET A 216 15.41 10.82 7.23
CA MET A 216 16.33 11.95 7.25
C MET A 216 17.70 11.49 7.74
N LEU A 217 18.72 11.62 6.89
CA LEU A 217 20.10 11.32 7.25
C LEU A 217 20.68 12.46 8.11
N PRO A 218 21.37 12.14 9.23
CA PRO A 218 22.19 13.11 9.93
C PRO A 218 23.20 13.77 8.97
N GLU A 219 23.58 15.03 9.20
CA GLU A 219 24.49 15.76 8.30
C GLU A 219 25.77 15.00 7.97
N ARG A 220 26.39 14.40 8.99
CA ARG A 220 27.61 13.57 8.83
C ARG A 220 27.42 12.35 7.93
N MET A 221 26.19 11.94 7.66
CA MET A 221 25.82 10.78 6.84
C MET A 221 25.34 11.19 5.45
N LYS A 222 25.12 12.48 5.15
CA LYS A 222 24.58 12.93 3.86
C LYS A 222 25.53 12.71 2.68
N GLU A 223 26.84 12.61 2.93
CA GLU A 223 27.86 12.34 1.91
C GLU A 223 28.61 11.01 2.13
N ASN A 224 28.36 10.35 3.26
CA ASN A 224 29.06 9.12 3.63
C ASN A 224 28.24 7.88 3.27
N PRO A 225 28.90 6.74 2.99
CA PRO A 225 28.22 5.47 2.79
C PRO A 225 27.66 4.95 4.12
N PHE A 226 26.53 4.25 4.04
CA PHE A 226 25.84 3.66 5.17
C PHE A 226 25.35 2.25 4.82
N ARG A 227 25.02 1.49 5.86
CA ARG A 227 24.37 0.19 5.71
C ARG A 227 22.90 0.31 6.10
N ILE A 228 22.05 -0.42 5.41
CA ILE A 228 20.63 -0.49 5.68
C ILE A 228 20.35 -1.83 6.31
N LEU A 229 19.77 -1.81 7.50
CA LEU A 229 19.26 -2.99 8.18
C LEU A 229 17.74 -2.99 8.08
N VAL A 230 17.16 -4.12 7.71
CA VAL A 230 15.72 -4.34 7.69
C VAL A 230 15.37 -5.50 8.62
N ALA A 231 14.33 -5.31 9.42
CA ALA A 231 13.79 -6.35 10.28
C ALA A 231 12.27 -6.24 10.39
N TRP A 232 11.65 -7.31 10.85
CA TRP A 232 10.28 -7.32 11.33
C TRP A 232 10.29 -7.69 12.81
N TYR A 233 9.36 -7.15 13.58
CA TYR A 233 9.14 -7.54 14.97
C TYR A 233 7.65 -7.56 15.33
N ASP A 234 7.31 -8.33 16.36
CA ASP A 234 5.97 -8.28 16.96
C ASP A 234 5.94 -7.14 17.99
N LEU A 235 5.10 -6.13 17.76
CA LEU A 235 4.94 -4.96 18.63
C LEU A 235 4.48 -5.34 20.03
N ARG A 236 3.79 -6.46 20.21
CA ARG A 236 3.29 -6.90 21.52
C ARG A 236 4.41 -7.43 22.41
N THR A 237 5.42 -8.08 21.84
CA THR A 237 6.53 -8.69 22.59
C THR A 237 7.84 -7.92 22.45
N GLY A 238 7.97 -7.10 21.40
CA GLY A 238 9.22 -6.47 21.00
C GLY A 238 10.22 -7.43 20.33
N GLU A 239 9.85 -8.70 20.14
CA GLU A 239 10.76 -9.71 19.59
C GLU A 239 10.85 -9.61 18.08
N ARG A 240 12.09 -9.60 17.57
CA ARG A 240 12.36 -9.67 16.14
C ARG A 240 12.00 -11.04 15.57
N LEU A 241 11.46 -11.04 14.36
CA LEU A 241 11.19 -12.26 13.62
C LEU A 241 12.51 -12.89 13.14
N PRO A 242 12.63 -14.22 13.17
CA PRO A 242 13.81 -14.88 12.64
C PRO A 242 13.89 -14.68 11.12
N VAL A 243 15.10 -14.48 10.61
CA VAL A 243 15.40 -14.32 9.19
C VAL A 243 15.98 -15.62 8.63
N ALA A 244 15.52 -16.00 7.45
CA ALA A 244 16.09 -17.08 6.66
C ALA A 244 16.42 -16.60 5.24
N VAL A 245 17.62 -16.92 4.77
CA VAL A 245 18.08 -16.64 3.40
C VAL A 245 18.15 -17.96 2.67
N ASN A 246 17.36 -18.13 1.60
CA ASN A 246 17.24 -19.41 0.90
C ASN A 246 16.91 -20.60 1.84
N GLY A 247 16.09 -20.36 2.87
CA GLY A 247 15.74 -21.37 3.88
C GLY A 247 16.81 -21.63 4.95
N VAL A 248 17.99 -20.98 4.87
CA VAL A 248 19.04 -21.09 5.88
C VAL A 248 18.86 -19.98 6.93
N PRO A 249 18.80 -20.30 8.24
CA PRO A 249 18.72 -19.29 9.30
C PRO A 249 19.87 -18.28 9.22
N ALA A 250 19.55 -16.99 9.29
CA ALA A 250 20.48 -15.88 9.06
C ALA A 250 20.39 -14.76 10.12
N GLY A 251 19.81 -15.05 11.29
CA GLY A 251 19.66 -14.09 12.39
C GLY A 251 18.23 -13.56 12.51
N ASP A 252 18.09 -12.28 12.83
CA ASP A 252 16.80 -11.61 13.09
C ASP A 252 16.60 -10.33 12.27
N SER A 253 17.52 -10.08 11.35
CA SER A 253 17.56 -8.90 10.50
C SER A 253 18.36 -9.20 9.24
N TYR A 254 18.10 -8.42 8.19
CA TYR A 254 18.83 -8.48 6.94
C TYR A 254 19.56 -7.17 6.69
N LEU A 255 20.80 -7.25 6.22
CA LEU A 255 21.67 -6.11 5.96
C LEU A 255 21.98 -6.03 4.47
N PHE A 256 21.78 -4.86 3.87
CA PHE A 256 22.30 -4.58 2.53
C PHE A 256 22.98 -3.21 2.47
N ALA A 257 23.90 -3.06 1.53
CA ALA A 257 24.64 -1.82 1.34
C ALA A 257 23.70 -0.74 0.76
N GLY A 258 23.78 0.48 1.30
CA GLY A 258 23.18 1.63 0.64
C GLY A 258 23.91 1.99 -0.66
N PRO A 259 23.29 2.78 -1.55
CA PRO A 259 23.96 3.32 -2.72
C PRO A 259 25.17 4.16 -2.29
N ARG A 260 26.22 4.14 -3.11
CA ARG A 260 27.39 5.02 -2.93
C ARG A 260 27.01 6.47 -3.21
#